data_AF-A0A3D3HHC0-F1
#
_entry.id   AF-A0A3D3HHC0-F1
#
_cell.length_a   1.000
_cell.length_b   1.000
_cell.length_c   1.000
_cell.angle_alpha   90.00
_cell.angle_beta   90.00
_cell.angle_gamma   90.00
#
_symmetry.space_group_name_H-M   'P 1'
#
loop_
_entity.id
_entity.type
_entity.pdbx_description
1 polymer ?
#
loop_
_entity_poly.entity_id
_entity_poly.type
_entity_poly.pdbx_seq_one_letter_code
_entity_poly.pdbx_strand_id
1 'polypeptide(L)'
;MVTSDGKTLSFKADECIKIGDKFYSVGAVIVKGGNAANVYFYEESTLSDANLRAPVNASGKAAAISNVTFCHIECDDQPKLVIAFKSYLAPSDRACTTGGPGNINFVTYYDFKPGVVGKVYLSAGTTPSTGDLTKPVGNITVGDTNNDGKWDVTIDNTDRTDLLFKDAYLFVGTLAQYTGLYYLNFPYKTGVLETPVAPLTMHLPF
;
A
#
# COMPACT_ATOMS: atom_id res chain seq x y z
N MET A 1 -6.16 16.23 8.33
CA MET A 1 -6.62 17.16 9.37
C MET A 1 -6.47 18.60 8.89
N VAL A 2 -7.49 19.42 9.08
CA VAL A 2 -7.46 20.87 8.79
C VAL A 2 -7.62 21.61 10.12
N THR A 3 -6.77 22.59 10.40
CA THR A 3 -6.81 23.40 11.61
C THR A 3 -6.87 24.88 11.23
N SER A 4 -7.65 25.66 11.99
CA SER A 4 -7.78 27.10 11.80
C SER A 4 -7.99 27.80 13.14
N ASP A 5 -7.31 28.92 13.34
CA ASP A 5 -7.52 29.84 14.47
C ASP A 5 -8.40 31.05 14.07
N GLY A 6 -9.04 30.99 12.90
CA GLY A 6 -9.83 32.07 12.31
C GLY A 6 -9.01 33.11 11.55
N LYS A 7 -7.68 33.10 11.65
CA LYS A 7 -6.77 34.01 10.91
C LYS A 7 -5.76 33.26 10.04
N THR A 8 -5.37 32.09 10.48
CA THR A 8 -4.47 31.17 9.81
C THR A 8 -5.14 29.82 9.64
N LEU A 9 -4.77 29.14 8.57
CA LEU A 9 -5.19 27.81 8.22
C LEU A 9 -3.95 26.94 8.04
N SER A 10 -4.01 25.71 8.53
CA SER A 10 -3.04 24.66 8.22
C SER A 10 -3.79 23.38 7.85
N PHE A 11 -3.19 22.57 7.00
CA PHE A 11 -3.72 21.25 6.66
C PHE A 11 -2.59 20.23 6.55
N LYS A 12 -2.94 18.96 6.81
CA LYS A 12 -2.07 17.82 6.64
C LYS A 12 -2.89 16.57 6.29
N ALA A 13 -2.48 15.85 5.26
CA ALA A 13 -2.89 14.49 4.95
C ALA A 13 -1.65 13.57 5.02
N ASP A 14 -1.84 12.30 5.37
CA ASP A 14 -0.74 11.34 5.44
C ASP A 14 -0.51 10.64 4.09
N GLU A 15 -1.55 10.57 3.25
CA GLU A 15 -1.53 10.01 1.89
C GLU A 15 -2.57 10.72 1.01
N CYS A 16 -2.55 10.45 -0.29
CA CYS A 16 -3.56 10.93 -1.22
C CYS A 16 -4.95 10.41 -0.85
N ILE A 17 -5.96 11.27 -0.97
CA ILE A 17 -7.34 10.96 -0.62
C ILE A 17 -7.98 10.20 -1.78
N LYS A 18 -8.60 9.05 -1.49
CA LYS A 18 -9.38 8.30 -2.48
C LYS A 18 -10.75 8.94 -2.69
N ILE A 19 -11.08 9.31 -3.93
CA ILE A 19 -12.39 9.78 -4.35
C ILE A 19 -12.81 8.97 -5.59
N GLY A 20 -13.82 8.10 -5.42
CA GLY A 20 -14.13 7.09 -6.44
C GLY A 20 -12.96 6.10 -6.58
N ASP A 21 -12.49 5.88 -7.81
CA ASP A 21 -11.37 4.97 -8.12
C ASP A 21 -10.02 5.68 -8.27
N LYS A 22 -9.98 6.99 -8.00
CA LYS A 22 -8.78 7.82 -8.18
C LYS A 22 -8.30 8.39 -6.85
N PHE A 23 -7.02 8.73 -6.80
CA PHE A 23 -6.35 9.33 -5.66
C PHE A 23 -6.06 10.79 -5.94
N TYR A 24 -6.18 11.64 -4.93
CA TYR A 24 -6.01 13.08 -5.09
C TYR A 24 -5.25 13.73 -3.93
N SER A 25 -4.50 14.76 -4.24
CA SER A 25 -3.78 15.64 -3.31
C SER A 25 -4.15 17.10 -3.58
N VAL A 26 -3.67 18.04 -2.76
CA VAL A 26 -4.05 19.45 -2.86
C VAL A 26 -3.17 20.15 -3.89
N GLY A 27 -3.77 20.57 -5.01
CA GLY A 27 -3.10 21.38 -6.04
C GLY A 27 -3.29 22.89 -5.83
N ALA A 28 -4.34 23.31 -5.11
CA ALA A 28 -4.44 24.69 -4.62
C ALA A 28 -5.30 24.83 -3.36
N VAL A 29 -5.03 25.87 -2.57
CA VAL A 29 -5.91 26.33 -1.49
C VAL A 29 -6.29 27.78 -1.73
N ILE A 30 -7.59 28.06 -1.72
CA ILE A 30 -8.14 29.40 -1.83
C ILE A 30 -8.63 29.83 -0.44
N VAL A 31 -8.00 30.85 0.14
CA VAL A 31 -8.33 31.36 1.48
C VAL A 31 -8.98 32.74 1.35
N LYS A 32 -10.27 32.81 1.66
CA LYS A 32 -11.10 34.01 1.51
C LYS A 32 -11.29 34.78 2.80
N GLY A 33 -11.17 36.10 2.73
CA GLY A 33 -11.54 37.04 3.79
C GLY A 33 -12.38 38.18 3.22
N GLY A 34 -13.69 38.15 3.47
CA GLY A 34 -14.62 39.09 2.83
C GLY A 34 -14.61 38.93 1.31
N ASN A 35 -14.40 40.02 0.58
CA ASN A 35 -14.46 40.04 -0.89
C ASN A 35 -13.14 39.66 -1.59
N ALA A 36 -12.07 39.38 -0.84
CA ALA A 36 -10.75 39.08 -1.39
C ALA A 36 -10.29 37.65 -1.02
N ALA A 37 -9.40 37.07 -1.83
CA ALA A 37 -8.84 35.74 -1.61
C ALA A 37 -7.34 35.72 -1.91
N ASN A 38 -6.60 34.93 -1.13
CA ASN A 38 -5.28 34.44 -1.52
C ASN A 38 -5.44 33.06 -2.16
N VAL A 39 -4.67 32.80 -3.21
CA VAL A 39 -4.60 31.49 -3.86
C VAL A 39 -3.19 30.95 -3.67
N TYR A 40 -3.10 29.82 -2.99
CA TYR A 40 -1.87 29.07 -2.79
C TYR A 40 -1.87 27.92 -3.78
N PHE A 41 -1.03 27.99 -4.81
CA PHE A 41 -0.95 26.99 -5.88
C PHE A 41 0.28 26.09 -5.67
N TYR A 42 0.11 24.79 -5.90
CA TYR A 42 1.14 23.77 -5.78
C TYR A 42 1.23 22.97 -7.08
N GLU A 43 2.29 23.19 -7.85
CA GLU A 43 2.45 22.63 -9.19
C GLU A 43 2.47 21.10 -9.20
N GLU A 44 3.17 20.48 -8.23
CA GLU A 44 3.24 19.02 -8.05
C GLU A 44 2.26 18.50 -6.97
N SER A 45 1.25 19.29 -6.61
CA SER A 45 0.43 19.12 -5.40
C SER A 45 1.22 19.16 -4.08
N THR A 46 0.49 19.12 -2.97
CA THR A 46 1.05 18.85 -1.64
C THR A 46 0.05 18.10 -0.76
N LEU A 47 0.55 17.39 0.25
CA LEU A 47 -0.26 16.81 1.32
C LEU A 47 -0.38 17.73 2.53
N SER A 48 0.42 18.80 2.60
CA SER A 48 0.38 19.73 3.73
C SER A 48 0.89 21.11 3.39
N ASP A 49 0.28 22.12 4.01
CA ASP A 49 0.85 23.46 4.16
C ASP A 49 0.31 24.10 5.45
N ALA A 50 0.99 25.13 5.93
CA ALA A 50 0.67 25.82 7.17
C ALA A 50 0.76 27.34 7.02
N ASN A 51 0.15 28.04 7.97
CA ASN A 51 0.15 29.51 8.03
C ASN A 51 -0.49 30.19 6.81
N LEU A 52 -1.43 29.51 6.13
CA LEU A 52 -2.20 30.08 5.03
C LEU A 52 -3.17 31.13 5.58
N ARG A 53 -3.32 32.28 4.89
CA ARG A 53 -4.04 33.45 5.40
C ARG A 53 -4.92 34.05 4.31
N ALA A 54 -6.01 34.69 4.73
CA ALA A 54 -6.73 35.60 3.85
C ALA A 54 -5.90 36.87 3.57
N PRO A 55 -6.23 37.63 2.50
CA PRO A 55 -5.55 38.89 2.20
C PRO A 55 -5.58 39.88 3.35
N VAL A 56 -4.61 40.79 3.35
CA VAL A 56 -4.57 41.92 4.27
C VAL A 56 -5.76 42.85 3.99
N ASN A 57 -6.51 43.21 5.03
CA ASN A 57 -7.60 44.18 4.93
C ASN A 57 -7.11 45.61 5.21
N ALA A 58 -8.02 46.58 5.17
CA ALA A 58 -7.70 48.00 5.40
C ALA A 58 -7.02 48.30 6.76
N SER A 59 -7.07 47.38 7.73
CA SER A 59 -6.36 47.53 9.01
C SER A 59 -4.87 47.18 8.95
N GLY A 60 -4.35 46.75 7.80
CA GLY A 60 -2.96 46.31 7.63
C GLY A 60 -2.71 44.90 8.20
N LYS A 61 -3.74 44.19 8.63
CA LYS A 61 -3.68 42.80 9.11
C LYS A 61 -4.48 41.87 8.19
N ALA A 62 -4.10 40.60 8.16
CA ALA A 62 -4.89 39.57 7.48
C ALA A 62 -6.35 39.61 7.97
N ALA A 63 -7.29 39.54 7.03
CA ALA A 63 -8.70 39.41 7.35
C ALA A 63 -8.99 38.10 8.09
N ALA A 64 -10.11 38.06 8.80
CA ALA A 64 -10.63 36.79 9.31
C ALA A 64 -10.99 35.88 8.13
N ILE A 65 -10.69 34.59 8.27
CA ILE A 65 -11.03 33.58 7.26
C ILE A 65 -12.54 33.37 7.28
N SER A 66 -13.16 33.58 6.13
CA SER A 66 -14.62 33.45 5.92
C SER A 66 -15.00 32.24 5.07
N ASN A 67 -14.08 31.77 4.22
CA ASN A 67 -14.24 30.55 3.44
C ASN A 67 -12.88 29.97 3.06
N VAL A 68 -12.82 28.65 2.92
CA VAL A 68 -11.66 27.91 2.43
C VAL A 68 -12.13 26.94 1.36
N THR A 69 -11.44 26.91 0.22
CA THR A 69 -11.66 25.93 -0.84
C THR A 69 -10.36 25.17 -1.11
N PHE A 70 -10.44 23.84 -1.19
CA PHE A 70 -9.34 22.98 -1.60
C PHE A 70 -9.59 22.50 -3.04
N CYS A 71 -8.66 22.82 -3.93
CA CYS A 71 -8.62 22.30 -5.29
C CYS A 71 -7.73 21.06 -5.30
N HIS A 72 -8.29 19.95 -5.76
CA HIS A 72 -7.60 18.67 -5.77
C HIS A 72 -7.07 18.38 -7.17
N ILE A 73 -5.88 17.80 -7.23
CA ILE A 73 -5.33 17.23 -8.46
C ILE A 73 -5.08 15.74 -8.25
N GLU A 74 -5.18 14.96 -9.33
CA GLU A 74 -4.97 13.52 -9.29
C GLU A 74 -3.53 13.23 -8.87
N CYS A 75 -3.35 12.32 -7.92
CA CYS A 75 -2.04 11.79 -7.57
C CYS A 75 -1.66 10.72 -8.57
N ASP A 76 -0.48 10.83 -9.15
CA ASP A 76 0.15 9.72 -9.85
C ASP A 76 0.55 8.60 -8.88
N ASP A 77 0.82 8.96 -7.61
CA ASP A 77 1.18 8.02 -6.55
C ASP A 77 -0.05 7.30 -5.99
N GLN A 78 -0.31 6.10 -6.53
CA GLN A 78 -1.20 5.13 -5.88
C GLN A 78 -0.66 4.75 -4.49
N PRO A 79 -1.55 4.36 -3.54
CA PRO A 79 -1.11 3.96 -2.22
C PRO A 79 -0.10 2.82 -2.34
N LYS A 80 1.00 2.92 -1.60
CA LYS A 80 2.03 1.87 -1.57
C LYS A 80 1.39 0.57 -1.12
N LEU A 81 1.33 -0.38 -2.05
CA LEU A 81 0.82 -1.71 -1.77
C LEU A 81 1.95 -2.56 -1.20
N VAL A 82 1.58 -3.48 -0.32
CA VAL A 82 2.45 -4.52 0.23
C VAL A 82 1.95 -5.89 -0.21
N ILE A 83 2.86 -6.85 -0.25
CA ILE A 83 2.59 -8.22 -0.62
C ILE A 83 3.10 -9.18 0.45
N ALA A 84 2.23 -10.09 0.89
CA ALA A 84 2.57 -11.14 1.85
C ALA A 84 2.05 -12.49 1.39
N PHE A 85 2.86 -13.52 1.52
CA PHE A 85 2.53 -14.85 1.02
C PHE A 85 2.84 -15.93 2.06
N LYS A 86 1.94 -16.90 2.17
CA LYS A 86 2.14 -18.13 2.94
C LYS A 86 1.57 -19.31 2.19
N SER A 87 2.26 -20.44 2.24
CA SER A 87 1.74 -21.68 1.67
C SER A 87 2.13 -22.91 2.50
N TYR A 88 1.26 -23.91 2.48
CA TYR A 88 1.59 -25.29 2.83
C TYR A 88 2.23 -25.97 1.61
N LEU A 89 3.35 -26.65 1.85
CA LEU A 89 4.10 -27.35 0.82
C LEU A 89 3.91 -28.87 0.92
N ALA A 90 3.97 -29.56 -0.22
CA ALA A 90 4.11 -31.01 -0.31
C ALA A 90 5.59 -31.37 -0.55
N PRO A 91 6.13 -32.45 0.05
CA PRO A 91 5.42 -33.44 0.87
C PRO A 91 5.09 -32.98 2.30
N SER A 92 5.86 -32.09 2.91
CA SER A 92 5.50 -31.49 4.21
C SER A 92 6.43 -30.33 4.57
N ASP A 93 5.97 -29.09 4.38
CA ASP A 93 6.57 -27.91 5.01
C ASP A 93 5.60 -26.71 4.92
N ARG A 94 6.04 -25.52 5.31
CA ARG A 94 5.35 -24.25 5.07
C ARG A 94 6.35 -23.24 4.54
N ALA A 95 5.97 -22.49 3.50
CA ALA A 95 6.73 -21.33 3.04
C ALA A 95 6.03 -20.03 3.44
N CYS A 96 6.81 -19.00 3.71
CA CYS A 96 6.31 -17.65 3.88
C CYS A 96 7.33 -16.58 3.46
N THR A 97 6.83 -15.38 3.19
CA THR A 97 7.66 -14.19 2.93
C THR A 97 8.34 -13.69 4.21
N THR A 98 9.51 -13.05 4.05
CA THR A 98 10.36 -12.51 5.13
C THR A 98 10.62 -11.01 4.94
N GLY A 99 9.82 -10.12 5.54
CA GLY A 99 10.03 -8.66 5.39
C GLY A 99 9.09 -7.69 6.12
N GLY A 100 9.53 -6.44 6.24
CA GLY A 100 8.75 -5.32 6.81
C GLY A 100 9.11 -4.97 8.27
N PRO A 101 9.18 -3.67 8.63
CA PRO A 101 9.27 -3.26 10.03
C PRO A 101 7.95 -3.52 10.75
N GLY A 102 8.03 -4.11 11.94
CA GLY A 102 6.88 -4.42 12.76
C GLY A 102 6.46 -5.88 12.62
N ASN A 103 6.47 -6.59 13.74
CA ASN A 103 6.07 -7.98 13.85
C ASN A 103 4.53 -8.05 13.83
N ILE A 104 3.91 -7.78 12.67
CA ILE A 104 2.46 -7.77 12.50
C ILE A 104 1.97 -9.19 12.25
N ASN A 105 1.93 -9.94 13.36
CA ASN A 105 1.29 -11.24 13.56
C ASN A 105 0.94 -12.03 12.28
N PHE A 106 1.71 -13.08 12.03
CA PHE A 106 1.46 -14.32 11.24
C PHE A 106 2.26 -14.53 9.95
N VAL A 107 2.61 -13.48 9.21
CA VAL A 107 3.55 -13.51 8.06
C VAL A 107 4.19 -12.12 7.94
N THR A 108 5.33 -12.00 7.28
CA THR A 108 6.03 -10.73 7.03
C THR A 108 5.95 -10.36 5.52
N TYR A 109 6.04 -9.10 5.10
CA TYR A 109 5.66 -8.60 3.76
C TYR A 109 6.81 -7.94 2.97
N TYR A 110 6.62 -7.73 1.67
CA TYR A 110 7.45 -6.90 0.81
C TYR A 110 6.66 -5.73 0.23
N ASP A 111 7.34 -4.74 -0.34
CA ASP A 111 6.70 -3.75 -1.20
C ASP A 111 6.22 -4.42 -2.49
N PHE A 112 4.96 -4.17 -2.87
CA PHE A 112 4.42 -4.62 -4.14
C PHE A 112 4.91 -3.70 -5.26
N LYS A 113 5.66 -4.26 -6.21
CA LYS A 113 6.21 -3.55 -7.37
C LYS A 113 6.47 -4.54 -8.52
N PRO A 114 6.52 -4.10 -9.79
CA PRO A 114 6.82 -4.99 -10.91
C PRO A 114 8.19 -5.68 -10.78
N GLY A 115 8.27 -6.91 -11.29
CA GLY A 115 9.47 -7.74 -11.25
C GLY A 115 9.60 -8.58 -9.98
N VAL A 116 10.82 -9.04 -9.69
CA VAL A 116 11.10 -9.83 -8.49
C VAL A 116 11.04 -8.92 -7.26
N VAL A 117 10.11 -9.20 -6.34
CA VAL A 117 9.90 -8.38 -5.13
C VAL A 117 10.60 -8.94 -3.89
N GLY A 118 10.92 -10.23 -3.89
CA GLY A 118 11.60 -10.88 -2.77
C GLY A 118 11.66 -12.39 -2.89
N LYS A 119 12.00 -13.05 -1.78
CA LYS A 119 12.07 -14.50 -1.68
C LYS A 119 11.01 -15.06 -0.73
N VAL A 120 10.61 -16.30 -0.98
CA VAL A 120 9.85 -17.11 -0.03
C VAL A 120 10.81 -18.08 0.64
N TYR A 121 10.63 -18.30 1.93
CA TYR A 121 11.51 -19.13 2.76
C TYR A 121 10.68 -20.17 3.51
N LEU A 122 11.30 -21.29 3.86
CA LEU A 122 10.67 -22.24 4.79
C LEU A 122 10.40 -21.57 6.13
N SER A 123 9.31 -21.96 6.78
CA SER A 123 8.90 -21.41 8.08
C SER A 123 9.94 -21.70 9.15
N ALA A 124 10.38 -20.68 9.88
CA ALA A 124 11.29 -20.80 11.03
C ALA A 124 10.62 -21.42 12.28
N GLY A 125 9.32 -21.71 12.23
CA GLY A 125 8.57 -22.27 13.36
C GLY A 125 8.36 -21.28 14.51
N THR A 126 8.52 -19.99 14.23
CA THR A 126 8.37 -18.89 15.19
C THR A 126 6.92 -18.47 15.37
N THR A 127 6.62 -17.75 16.46
CA THR A 127 5.35 -17.06 16.66
C THR A 127 5.61 -15.56 16.90
N PRO A 128 5.20 -14.68 15.98
CA PRO A 128 4.54 -14.99 14.71
C PRO A 128 5.45 -15.72 13.71
N SER A 129 4.83 -16.42 12.74
CA SER A 129 5.53 -17.24 11.75
C SER A 129 6.33 -16.37 10.79
N THR A 130 7.64 -16.46 10.87
CA THR A 130 8.60 -15.87 9.94
C THR A 130 9.28 -16.97 9.12
N GLY A 131 9.89 -16.62 8.01
CA GLY A 131 10.74 -17.53 7.26
C GLY A 131 12.16 -17.65 7.84
N ASP A 132 12.76 -18.83 7.70
CA ASP A 132 14.16 -19.14 7.99
C ASP A 132 15.00 -18.66 6.80
N LEU A 133 15.71 -17.54 6.99
CA LEU A 133 16.52 -16.91 5.95
C LEU A 133 17.64 -17.80 5.39
N THR A 134 17.96 -18.91 6.06
CA THR A 134 18.95 -19.90 5.58
C THR A 134 18.33 -20.95 4.65
N LYS A 135 17.01 -20.97 4.50
CA LYS A 135 16.26 -21.97 3.73
C LYS A 135 15.30 -21.31 2.73
N PRO A 136 15.82 -20.66 1.68
CA PRO A 136 14.99 -20.13 0.61
C PRO A 136 14.26 -21.26 -0.13
N VAL A 137 13.06 -20.98 -0.63
CA VAL A 137 12.26 -21.88 -1.47
C VAL A 137 12.25 -21.40 -2.92
N GLY A 138 12.12 -20.09 -3.14
CA GLY A 138 12.09 -19.49 -4.46
C GLY A 138 11.78 -18.01 -4.39
N ASN A 139 11.44 -17.42 -5.54
CA ASN A 139 11.17 -15.99 -5.65
C ASN A 139 9.68 -15.70 -5.78
N ILE A 140 9.30 -14.49 -5.37
CA ILE A 140 7.99 -13.90 -5.65
C ILE A 140 8.16 -12.80 -6.71
N THR A 141 7.41 -12.91 -7.80
CA THR A 141 7.49 -12.04 -8.96
C THR A 141 6.11 -11.47 -9.26
N VAL A 142 6.06 -10.17 -9.52
CA VAL A 142 4.85 -9.45 -9.93
C VAL A 142 4.98 -9.05 -11.40
N GLY A 143 3.99 -9.38 -12.22
CA GLY A 143 3.99 -9.07 -13.65
C GLY A 143 2.66 -9.40 -14.30
N ASP A 144 2.40 -8.89 -15.50
CA ASP A 144 1.28 -9.33 -16.34
C ASP A 144 1.75 -10.53 -17.17
N THR A 145 1.53 -11.75 -16.67
CA THR A 145 2.08 -12.97 -17.28
C THR A 145 1.20 -13.51 -18.41
N ASN A 146 -0.07 -13.12 -18.45
CA ASN A 146 -1.03 -13.56 -19.46
C ASN A 146 -1.38 -12.46 -20.48
N ASN A 147 -0.80 -11.26 -20.35
CA ASN A 147 -1.06 -10.06 -21.16
C ASN A 147 -2.54 -9.62 -21.15
N ASP A 148 -3.23 -9.77 -20.02
CA ASP A 148 -4.63 -9.34 -19.87
C ASP A 148 -4.78 -7.92 -19.30
N GLY A 149 -3.65 -7.25 -19.05
CA GLY A 149 -3.60 -5.91 -18.48
C GLY A 149 -3.77 -5.86 -16.97
N LYS A 150 -3.74 -7.01 -16.27
CA LYS A 150 -3.82 -7.11 -14.81
C LYS A 150 -2.54 -7.73 -14.23
N TRP A 151 -2.35 -7.52 -12.94
CA TRP A 151 -1.19 -8.06 -12.25
C TRP A 151 -1.38 -9.52 -11.86
N ASP A 152 -0.33 -10.30 -12.08
CA ASP A 152 -0.16 -11.64 -11.54
C ASP A 152 0.94 -11.66 -10.49
N VAL A 153 0.76 -12.53 -9.51
CA VAL A 153 1.81 -12.89 -8.56
C VAL A 153 2.22 -14.32 -8.83
N THR A 154 3.47 -14.51 -9.24
CA THR A 154 4.08 -15.83 -9.46
C THR A 154 5.08 -16.14 -8.35
N ILE A 155 4.93 -17.31 -7.74
CA ILE A 155 5.86 -17.85 -6.76
C ILE A 155 6.52 -19.10 -7.37
N ASP A 156 7.84 -19.05 -7.54
CA ASP A 156 8.63 -20.18 -8.00
C ASP A 156 9.18 -21.02 -6.83
N ASN A 157 9.75 -22.19 -7.15
CA ASN A 157 10.44 -23.06 -6.19
C ASN A 157 11.89 -23.33 -6.61
N THR A 158 12.53 -22.38 -7.27
CA THR A 158 13.85 -22.58 -7.90
C THR A 158 14.96 -22.97 -6.91
N ASP A 159 14.86 -22.57 -5.65
CA ASP A 159 15.82 -22.93 -4.59
C ASP A 159 15.48 -24.28 -3.92
N ARG A 160 14.25 -24.80 -4.08
CA ARG A 160 13.73 -26.05 -3.51
C ARG A 160 12.76 -26.76 -4.45
N THR A 161 13.29 -27.27 -5.57
CA THR A 161 12.49 -27.93 -6.62
C THR A 161 11.79 -29.21 -6.16
N ASP A 162 12.22 -29.77 -5.03
CA ASP A 162 11.60 -30.93 -4.37
C ASP A 162 10.30 -30.59 -3.62
N LEU A 163 10.00 -29.30 -3.43
CA LEU A 163 8.81 -28.83 -2.73
C LEU A 163 7.82 -28.20 -3.70
N LEU A 164 6.53 -28.55 -3.56
CA LEU A 164 5.45 -28.03 -4.39
C LEU A 164 4.40 -27.32 -3.52
N PHE A 165 3.76 -26.26 -4.05
CA PHE A 165 2.72 -25.50 -3.36
C PHE A 165 1.40 -26.27 -3.37
N LYS A 166 0.79 -26.45 -2.19
CA LYS A 166 -0.44 -27.23 -2.00
C LYS A 166 -1.63 -26.40 -1.55
N ASP A 167 -1.44 -25.40 -0.70
CA ASP A 167 -2.49 -24.50 -0.24
C ASP A 167 -1.86 -23.15 0.10
N ALA A 168 -2.26 -22.10 -0.60
CA ALA A 168 -1.58 -20.83 -0.58
C ALA A 168 -2.52 -19.66 -0.29
N TYR A 169 -1.97 -18.65 0.38
CA TYR A 169 -2.63 -17.47 0.88
C TYR A 169 -1.77 -16.26 0.48
N LEU A 170 -2.39 -15.31 -0.20
CA LEU A 170 -1.74 -14.11 -0.70
C LEU A 170 -2.53 -12.87 -0.28
N PHE A 171 -1.81 -11.90 0.26
CA PHE A 171 -2.31 -10.56 0.49
C PHE A 171 -1.63 -9.60 -0.48
N VAL A 172 -2.42 -8.75 -1.13
CA VAL A 172 -1.97 -7.54 -1.82
C VAL A 172 -2.94 -6.42 -1.45
N GLY A 173 -2.43 -5.33 -0.88
CA GLY A 173 -3.23 -4.24 -0.34
C GLY A 173 -2.35 -3.21 0.38
N THR A 174 -2.94 -2.22 1.04
CA THR A 174 -2.17 -1.23 1.80
C THR A 174 -1.60 -1.83 3.09
N LEU A 175 -0.53 -1.25 3.62
CA LEU A 175 0.04 -1.67 4.91
C LEU A 175 -0.96 -1.58 6.07
N ALA A 176 -1.86 -0.59 6.04
CA ALA A 176 -2.92 -0.44 7.03
C ALA A 176 -3.93 -1.60 6.99
N GLN A 177 -4.29 -2.07 5.79
CA GLN A 177 -5.17 -3.24 5.61
C GLN A 177 -4.48 -4.54 6.03
N TYR A 178 -3.15 -4.62 5.86
CA TYR A 178 -2.36 -5.78 6.23
C TYR A 178 -2.17 -5.92 7.75
N THR A 179 -2.03 -4.79 8.45
CA THR A 179 -1.65 -4.74 9.86
C THR A 179 -2.67 -5.48 10.74
N GLY A 180 -2.21 -6.57 11.40
CA GLY A 180 -3.03 -7.40 12.29
C GLY A 180 -3.89 -8.45 11.57
N LEU A 181 -3.75 -8.61 10.25
CA LEU A 181 -4.52 -9.57 9.48
C LEU A 181 -3.94 -10.99 9.59
N TYR A 182 -4.76 -11.95 10.01
CA TYR A 182 -4.38 -13.37 9.99
C TYR A 182 -4.34 -13.89 8.55
N TYR A 183 -3.35 -14.73 8.20
CA TYR A 183 -3.20 -15.24 6.82
C TYR A 183 -4.44 -16.00 6.31
N LEU A 184 -5.21 -16.66 7.19
CA LEU A 184 -6.47 -17.29 6.82
C LEU A 184 -7.55 -16.28 6.38
N ASN A 185 -7.36 -14.99 6.63
CA ASN A 185 -8.23 -13.91 6.21
C ASN A 185 -7.68 -13.13 5.01
N PHE A 186 -6.58 -13.58 4.40
CA PHE A 186 -6.08 -12.97 3.17
C PHE A 186 -7.11 -13.09 2.04
N PRO A 187 -7.24 -12.06 1.18
CA PRO A 187 -8.27 -12.02 0.16
C PRO A 187 -8.06 -13.05 -0.95
N TYR A 188 -6.80 -13.40 -1.26
CA TYR A 188 -6.47 -14.33 -2.33
C TYR A 188 -6.03 -15.66 -1.76
N LYS A 189 -6.68 -16.75 -2.18
CA LYS A 189 -6.39 -18.11 -1.73
C LYS A 189 -6.55 -19.09 -2.89
N THR A 190 -5.72 -20.11 -2.93
CA THR A 190 -5.89 -21.22 -3.88
C THR A 190 -6.93 -22.24 -3.40
N GLY A 191 -7.12 -22.33 -2.07
CA GLY A 191 -7.65 -23.54 -1.45
C GLY A 191 -6.65 -24.70 -1.55
N VAL A 192 -7.04 -25.86 -1.02
CA VAL A 192 -6.21 -27.07 -1.10
C VAL A 192 -6.22 -27.60 -2.53
N LEU A 193 -5.06 -27.59 -3.18
CA LEU A 193 -4.84 -28.15 -4.50
C LEU A 193 -4.72 -29.67 -4.40
N GLU A 194 -5.49 -30.39 -5.23
CA GLU A 194 -5.42 -31.85 -5.33
C GLU A 194 -4.07 -32.30 -5.89
N THR A 195 -3.55 -31.55 -6.86
CA THR A 195 -2.21 -31.72 -7.42
C THR A 195 -1.37 -30.50 -7.04
N PRO A 196 -0.38 -30.64 -6.13
CA PRO A 196 0.55 -29.57 -5.81
C PRO A 196 1.30 -29.07 -7.05
N VAL A 197 1.55 -27.77 -7.13
CA VAL A 197 2.13 -27.12 -8.32
C VAL A 197 3.39 -26.32 -7.98
N ALA A 198 4.25 -26.16 -8.97
CA ALA A 198 5.26 -25.11 -9.01
C ALA A 198 5.59 -24.80 -10.49
N PRO A 199 5.67 -23.52 -10.91
CA PRO A 199 5.36 -22.33 -10.11
C PRO A 199 3.87 -22.24 -9.76
N LEU A 200 3.54 -21.45 -8.74
CA LEU A 200 2.17 -21.06 -8.41
C LEU A 200 1.91 -19.64 -8.89
N THR A 201 0.85 -19.45 -9.68
CA THR A 201 0.44 -18.13 -10.16
C THR A 201 -0.93 -17.77 -9.60
N MET A 202 -1.08 -16.56 -9.07
CA MET A 202 -2.34 -16.01 -8.58
C MET A 202 -2.67 -14.72 -9.32
N HIS A 203 -3.82 -14.69 -9.98
CA HIS A 203 -4.28 -13.56 -10.80
C HIS A 203 -4.98 -12.53 -9.90
N LEU A 204 -4.54 -11.27 -9.97
CA LEU A 204 -5.18 -10.15 -9.26
C LEU A 204 -6.27 -9.53 -10.15
N PRO A 205 -7.29 -8.90 -9.55
CA PRO A 205 -8.38 -8.31 -10.32
C PRO A 205 -8.03 -6.93 -10.93
N PHE A 206 -6.81 -6.43 -10.71
CA PHE A 206 -6.32 -5.10 -11.08
C PHE A 206 -4.89 -5.15 -11.59
#